data_AF-X1HUV7-F1
#
_entry.id   AF-X1HUV7-F1
#
_cell.length_a   1.000
_cell.length_b   1.000
_cell.length_c   1.000
_cell.angle_alpha   90.00
_cell.angle_beta   90.00
_cell.angle_gamma   90.00
#
_symmetry.space_group_name_H-M   'P 1'
#
loop_
_entity.id
_entity.type
_entity.pdbx_description
1 polymer ?
#
loop_
_entity_poly.entity_id
_entity_poly.type
_entity_poly.pdbx_seq_one_letter_code
_entity_poly.pdbx_strand_id
1 'polypeptide(L)'
;PESAFSNLPKISSILIDIKDIIERFRVEFKETNINIQPVHQDLHMEQILYDKKDSKYDFYFIDFEGDPQLGLDEKKGKFPVEKDLASFLRALSYIKFNNLLKFIEENIARKDKYEVPEEILYNLYFRRAARPLSKVLDILKNVLNDWESKLMGKILKNLNLSYVLITYFYIERALYELKYEILFRPNKIIVPILGLKEIVEKN
;
A
#
# COMPACT_ATOMS: atom_id res chain seq x y z
N PRO A 1 -24.59 0.58 10.62
CA PRO A 1 -23.29 0.56 11.34
C PRO A 1 -22.06 0.60 10.41
N GLU A 2 -22.20 0.15 9.15
CA GLU A 2 -21.11 0.11 8.16
C GLU A 2 -20.74 1.47 7.51
N SER A 3 -21.54 2.53 7.71
CA SER A 3 -21.32 3.86 7.11
C SER A 3 -20.51 4.84 7.96
N ALA A 4 -20.05 4.43 9.15
CA ALA A 4 -19.40 5.34 10.09
C ALA A 4 -17.92 5.58 9.78
N PHE A 5 -17.22 4.63 9.13
CA PHE A 5 -15.78 4.73 8.88
C PHE A 5 -15.43 5.66 7.73
N SER A 6 -16.12 5.53 6.59
CA SER A 6 -15.85 6.32 5.38
C SER A 6 -16.12 7.83 5.53
N ASN A 7 -16.96 8.21 6.50
CA ASN A 7 -17.33 9.60 6.77
C ASN A 7 -16.49 10.26 7.88
N LEU A 8 -15.42 9.62 8.35
CA LEU A 8 -14.56 10.21 9.36
C LEU A 8 -13.77 11.39 8.74
N PRO A 9 -13.82 12.60 9.36
CA PRO A 9 -13.10 13.78 8.85
C PRO A 9 -11.60 13.54 8.60
N LYS A 10 -10.99 12.60 9.31
CA LYS A 10 -9.58 12.23 9.14
C LYS A 10 -9.28 11.44 7.86
N ILE A 11 -10.25 10.70 7.33
CA ILE A 11 -10.07 9.99 6.06
C ILE A 11 -10.18 11.00 4.91
N SER A 12 -11.17 11.89 4.98
CA SER A 12 -11.30 13.00 4.03
C SER A 12 -10.05 13.89 4.02
N SER A 13 -9.46 14.18 5.19
CA SER A 13 -8.22 14.96 5.25
C SER A 13 -7.06 14.24 4.54
N ILE A 14 -6.89 12.93 4.72
CA ILE A 14 -5.87 12.17 3.98
C ILE A 14 -6.07 12.30 2.47
N LEU A 15 -7.31 12.16 1.98
CA LEU A 15 -7.56 12.26 0.54
C LEU A 15 -7.29 13.67 -0.01
N ILE A 16 -7.54 14.71 0.79
CA ILE A 16 -7.17 16.09 0.47
C ILE A 16 -5.64 16.24 0.43
N ASP A 17 -4.94 15.77 1.47
CA ASP A 17 -3.48 15.83 1.53
C ASP A 17 -2.82 15.07 0.37
N ILE A 18 -3.37 13.90 0.00
CA ILE A 18 -2.93 13.12 -1.16
C ILE A 18 -3.14 13.90 -2.46
N LYS A 19 -4.29 14.56 -2.62
CA LYS A 19 -4.53 15.42 -3.78
C LYS A 19 -3.50 16.54 -3.87
N ASP A 20 -3.21 17.20 -2.75
CA ASP A 20 -2.23 18.28 -2.68
C ASP A 20 -0.80 17.79 -2.98
N ILE A 21 -0.46 16.57 -2.54
CA ILE A 21 0.81 15.91 -2.90
C ILE A 21 0.89 15.66 -4.41
N ILE A 22 -0.17 15.13 -5.05
CA ILE A 22 -0.19 14.90 -6.50
C ILE A 22 -0.03 16.21 -7.27
N GLU A 23 -0.73 17.28 -6.87
CA GLU A 23 -0.59 18.59 -7.52
C GLU A 23 0.81 19.18 -7.35
N ARG A 24 1.42 19.02 -6.17
CA ARG A 24 2.81 19.40 -5.92
C ARG A 24 3.77 18.65 -6.84
N PHE A 25 3.63 17.33 -6.93
CA PHE A 25 4.42 16.51 -7.84
C PHE A 25 4.27 16.96 -9.28
N ARG A 26 3.04 17.28 -9.72
CA ARG A 26 2.80 17.79 -11.07
C ARG A 26 3.58 19.08 -11.36
N VAL A 27 3.72 19.98 -10.39
CA VAL A 27 4.46 21.24 -10.54
C VAL A 27 5.98 21.04 -10.43
N GLU A 28 6.42 20.14 -9.54
CA GLU A 28 7.83 19.90 -9.27
C GLU A 28 8.50 18.92 -10.25
N PHE A 29 7.71 18.11 -10.95
CA PHE A 29 8.22 17.11 -11.89
C PHE A 29 8.82 17.78 -13.13
N LYS A 30 10.16 17.87 -13.14
CA LYS A 30 10.96 18.53 -14.19
C LYS A 30 11.63 17.56 -15.15
N GLU A 31 11.44 16.26 -14.99
CA GLU A 31 12.05 15.27 -15.88
C GLU A 31 11.43 15.40 -17.27
N THR A 32 12.26 15.74 -18.25
CA THR A 32 11.82 15.93 -19.64
C THR A 32 11.82 14.64 -20.45
N ASN A 33 12.57 13.63 -19.99
CA ASN A 33 12.69 12.33 -20.63
C ASN A 33 12.41 11.23 -19.60
N ILE A 34 11.30 10.52 -19.77
CA ILE A 34 10.96 9.32 -19.00
C ILE A 34 11.20 8.10 -19.89
N ASN A 35 12.01 7.16 -19.42
CA ASN A 35 12.18 5.88 -20.11
C ASN A 35 10.95 5.01 -19.86
N ILE A 36 10.26 4.63 -20.93
CA ILE A 36 9.07 3.77 -20.87
C ILE A 36 9.30 2.46 -21.59
N GLN A 37 8.73 1.39 -21.06
CA GLN A 37 8.77 0.05 -21.65
C GLN A 37 7.46 -0.71 -21.38
N PRO A 38 7.21 -1.87 -22.01
CA PRO A 38 6.16 -2.77 -21.55
C PRO A 38 6.42 -3.15 -20.08
N VAL A 39 5.39 -3.09 -19.27
CA VAL A 39 5.44 -3.44 -17.84
C VAL A 39 4.29 -4.41 -17.54
N HIS A 40 4.33 -5.08 -16.40
CA HIS A 40 3.28 -6.00 -15.96
C HIS A 40 1.96 -5.27 -15.63
N GLN A 41 2.02 -4.03 -15.15
CA GLN A 41 0.89 -3.16 -14.76
C GLN A 41 0.11 -3.61 -13.52
N ASP A 42 0.27 -4.86 -13.08
CA ASP A 42 -0.40 -5.44 -11.90
C ASP A 42 0.56 -6.32 -11.09
N LEU A 43 1.82 -5.91 -10.97
CA LEU A 43 2.82 -6.71 -10.26
C LEU A 43 2.56 -6.70 -8.74
N HIS A 44 2.27 -7.86 -8.18
CA HIS A 44 2.16 -8.08 -6.73
C HIS A 44 2.66 -9.48 -6.35
N MET A 45 2.69 -9.78 -5.04
CA MET A 45 3.32 -11.01 -4.52
C MET A 45 2.72 -12.31 -5.07
N GLU A 46 1.41 -12.34 -5.35
CA GLU A 46 0.76 -13.53 -5.92
C GLU A 46 1.18 -13.79 -7.38
N GLN A 47 1.72 -12.78 -8.07
CA GLN A 47 2.24 -12.90 -9.44
C GLN A 47 3.72 -13.30 -9.49
N ILE A 48 4.29 -13.67 -8.34
CA ILE A 48 5.70 -14.06 -8.23
C ILE A 48 5.76 -15.45 -7.61
N LEU A 49 6.10 -16.42 -8.43
CA LEU A 49 6.44 -17.76 -7.99
C LEU A 49 7.95 -17.86 -7.76
N TYR A 50 8.37 -18.79 -6.91
CA TYR A 50 9.78 -19.10 -6.77
C TYR A 50 10.01 -20.62 -6.74
N ASP A 51 11.07 -21.06 -7.40
CA ASP A 51 11.64 -22.39 -7.24
C ASP A 51 12.90 -22.27 -6.39
N LYS A 52 13.07 -23.18 -5.43
CA LYS A 52 14.24 -23.21 -4.55
C LYS A 52 15.00 -24.50 -4.77
N LYS A 53 16.19 -24.39 -5.35
CA LYS A 53 17.14 -25.49 -5.51
C LYS A 53 18.39 -25.21 -4.69
N ASP A 54 18.63 -26.07 -3.70
CA ASP A 54 19.67 -25.90 -2.68
C ASP A 54 19.58 -24.51 -2.00
N SER A 55 20.57 -23.66 -2.27
CA SER A 55 20.69 -22.28 -1.75
C SER A 55 20.36 -21.21 -2.80
N LYS A 56 19.87 -21.60 -3.99
CA LYS A 56 19.48 -20.68 -5.06
C LYS A 56 17.96 -20.54 -5.13
N TYR A 57 17.51 -19.33 -5.45
CA TYR A 57 16.11 -19.00 -5.67
C TYR A 57 15.96 -18.51 -7.11
N ASP A 58 15.13 -19.19 -7.88
CA ASP A 58 14.73 -18.77 -9.22
C ASP A 58 13.32 -18.18 -9.12
N PHE A 59 13.13 -16.94 -9.56
CA PHE A 59 11.84 -16.25 -9.50
C PHE A 59 11.18 -16.24 -10.86
N TYR A 60 9.88 -16.53 -10.89
CA TYR A 60 9.05 -16.53 -12.09
C TYR A 60 7.93 -15.53 -11.91
N PHE A 61 7.87 -14.57 -12.82
CA PHE A 61 6.77 -13.61 -12.92
C PHE A 61 5.72 -14.21 -13.85
N ILE A 62 4.46 -14.15 -13.45
CA ILE A 62 3.33 -14.72 -14.18
C ILE A 62 2.26 -13.65 -14.44
N ASP A 63 1.21 -13.99 -15.17
CA ASP A 63 0.00 -13.14 -15.34
C ASP A 63 0.25 -11.74 -15.95
N PHE A 64 0.89 -11.72 -17.13
CA PHE A 64 1.14 -10.50 -17.90
C PHE A 64 -0.11 -9.98 -18.66
N GLU A 65 -1.32 -10.21 -18.14
CA GLU A 65 -2.55 -9.72 -18.77
C GLU A 65 -2.76 -8.20 -18.60
N GLY A 66 -1.98 -7.56 -17.72
CA GLY A 66 -2.10 -6.14 -17.40
C GLY A 66 -3.26 -5.84 -16.45
N ASP A 67 -3.40 -4.57 -16.06
CA ASP A 67 -4.42 -4.15 -15.08
C ASP A 67 -5.84 -4.49 -15.57
N PRO A 68 -6.62 -5.32 -14.84
CA PRO A 68 -7.93 -5.79 -15.28
C PRO A 68 -8.96 -4.67 -15.47
N GLN A 69 -8.74 -3.47 -14.94
CA GLN A 69 -9.63 -2.32 -15.13
C GLN A 69 -9.31 -1.50 -16.38
N LEU A 70 -8.16 -1.71 -17.02
CA LEU A 70 -7.78 -1.01 -18.24
C LEU A 70 -8.34 -1.70 -19.49
N GLY A 71 -8.71 -0.89 -20.48
CA GLY A 71 -9.08 -1.39 -21.80
C GLY A 71 -7.90 -2.06 -22.52
N LEU A 72 -8.18 -2.92 -23.51
CA LEU A 72 -7.14 -3.67 -24.24
C LEU A 72 -6.05 -2.79 -24.87
N ASP A 73 -6.40 -1.59 -25.32
CA ASP A 73 -5.43 -0.67 -25.93
C ASP A 73 -4.61 0.09 -24.88
N GLU A 74 -5.19 0.39 -23.72
CA GLU A 74 -4.47 0.98 -22.58
C GLU A 74 -3.46 -0.03 -22.00
N LYS A 75 -3.83 -1.32 -21.96
CA LYS A 75 -2.94 -2.42 -21.56
C LYS A 75 -1.70 -2.57 -22.44
N LYS A 76 -1.76 -2.15 -23.71
CA LYS A 76 -0.58 -2.12 -24.61
C LYS A 76 0.34 -0.92 -24.37
N GLY A 77 -0.08 0.02 -23.51
CA GLY A 77 0.68 1.19 -23.13
C GLY A 77 2.03 0.81 -22.50
N LYS A 78 3.03 1.64 -22.79
CA LYS A 78 4.35 1.55 -22.15
C LYS A 78 4.37 2.51 -20.96
N PHE A 79 4.99 2.07 -19.87
CA PHE A 79 5.11 2.84 -18.63
C PHE A 79 6.55 2.82 -18.13
N PRO A 80 6.94 3.76 -17.26
CA PRO A 80 8.19 3.65 -16.50
C PRO A 80 8.17 2.44 -15.56
N VAL A 81 9.34 1.88 -15.24
CA VAL A 81 9.47 0.72 -14.34
C VAL A 81 8.96 0.99 -12.93
N GLU A 82 8.94 2.27 -12.56
CA GLU A 82 8.40 2.77 -11.32
C GLU A 82 6.93 2.38 -11.12
N LYS A 83 6.15 2.12 -12.19
CA LYS A 83 4.77 1.65 -12.06
C LYS A 83 4.69 0.26 -11.43
N ASP A 84 5.39 -0.72 -12.00
CA ASP A 84 5.45 -2.09 -11.45
C ASP A 84 6.10 -2.13 -10.07
N LEU A 85 7.17 -1.35 -9.90
CA LEU A 85 7.85 -1.27 -8.62
C LEU A 85 6.94 -0.68 -7.53
N ALA A 86 6.20 0.39 -7.84
CA ALA A 86 5.25 0.98 -6.91
C ALA A 86 4.13 0.01 -6.53
N SER A 87 3.60 -0.76 -7.50
CA SER A 87 2.62 -1.83 -7.23
C SER A 87 3.19 -2.89 -6.29
N PHE A 88 4.44 -3.31 -6.52
CA PHE A 88 5.13 -4.27 -5.66
C PHE A 88 5.37 -3.72 -4.25
N LEU A 89 5.84 -2.47 -4.12
CA LEU A 89 6.02 -1.79 -2.84
C LEU A 89 4.68 -1.62 -2.12
N ARG A 90 3.61 -1.35 -2.85
CA ARG A 90 2.25 -1.29 -2.30
C ARG A 90 1.81 -2.64 -1.74
N ALA A 91 2.10 -3.74 -2.44
CA ALA A 91 1.81 -5.08 -1.96
C ALA A 91 2.53 -5.40 -0.63
N LEU A 92 3.76 -4.93 -0.42
CA LEU A 92 4.46 -5.05 0.87
C LEU A 92 3.72 -4.33 2.00
N SER A 93 3.30 -3.09 1.75
CA SER A 93 2.52 -2.32 2.70
C SER A 93 1.18 -2.96 3.00
N TYR A 94 0.52 -3.53 1.97
CA TYR A 94 -0.71 -4.27 2.12
C TYR A 94 -0.51 -5.48 3.04
N ILE A 95 0.55 -6.27 2.83
CA ILE A 95 0.91 -7.41 3.69
C ILE A 95 1.09 -6.97 5.13
N LYS A 96 1.81 -5.86 5.37
CA LYS A 96 2.00 -5.31 6.72
C LYS A 96 0.67 -4.99 7.40
N PHE A 97 -0.18 -4.20 6.77
CA PHE A 97 -1.44 -3.77 7.38
C PHE A 97 -2.46 -4.90 7.50
N ASN A 98 -2.55 -5.77 6.49
CA ASN A 98 -3.44 -6.93 6.51
C ASN A 98 -3.02 -7.94 7.58
N ASN A 99 -1.72 -8.16 7.80
CA ASN A 99 -1.26 -9.01 8.91
C ASN A 99 -1.55 -8.40 10.28
N LEU A 100 -1.38 -7.08 10.44
CA LEU A 100 -1.71 -6.41 11.68
C LEU A 100 -3.22 -6.48 11.97
N LEU A 101 -4.06 -6.28 10.96
CA LEU A 101 -5.52 -6.42 11.06
C LEU A 101 -5.90 -7.84 11.46
N LYS A 102 -5.36 -8.85 10.76
CA LYS A 102 -5.58 -10.27 11.07
C LYS A 102 -5.14 -10.63 12.50
N PHE A 103 -3.99 -10.12 12.95
CA PHE A 103 -3.54 -10.33 14.32
C PHE A 103 -4.52 -9.74 15.35
N ILE A 104 -5.04 -8.54 15.08
CA ILE A 104 -6.06 -7.90 15.92
C ILE A 104 -7.33 -8.76 15.95
N GLU A 105 -7.81 -9.20 14.79
CA GLU A 105 -8.99 -10.07 14.65
C GLU A 105 -8.87 -11.35 15.47
N GLU A 106 -7.72 -12.02 15.39
CA GLU A 106 -7.51 -13.34 16.01
C GLU A 106 -7.19 -13.25 17.51
N ASN A 107 -6.53 -12.19 17.97
CA ASN A 107 -5.90 -12.17 19.31
C ASN A 107 -6.39 -11.04 20.23
N ILE A 108 -7.02 -9.99 19.68
CA ILE A 108 -7.35 -8.79 20.46
C ILE A 108 -8.84 -8.49 20.42
N ALA A 109 -9.49 -8.65 19.27
CA ALA A 109 -10.91 -8.45 19.11
C ALA A 109 -11.66 -9.39 20.07
N ARG A 110 -12.11 -8.80 21.17
CA ARG A 110 -12.73 -9.50 22.29
C ARG A 110 -14.21 -9.69 21.99
N LYS A 111 -14.75 -10.91 22.09
CA LYS A 111 -16.19 -11.13 21.88
C LYS A 111 -17.07 -10.45 22.94
N ASP A 112 -16.51 -10.11 24.10
CA ASP A 112 -17.20 -9.49 25.25
C ASP A 112 -17.30 -7.96 25.19
N LYS A 113 -16.45 -7.30 24.39
CA LYS A 113 -16.55 -5.87 24.08
C LYS A 113 -16.67 -5.77 22.58
N TYR A 114 -17.77 -5.27 22.03
CA TYR A 114 -17.98 -5.08 20.60
C TYR A 114 -16.94 -4.11 19.98
N GLU A 115 -15.66 -4.50 19.94
CA GLU A 115 -14.54 -3.75 19.43
C GLU A 115 -14.29 -4.20 18.00
N VAL A 116 -14.42 -3.28 17.05
CA VAL A 116 -14.17 -3.56 15.64
C VAL A 116 -12.65 -3.54 15.40
N PRO A 117 -12.04 -4.58 14.80
CA PRO A 117 -10.61 -4.63 14.52
C PRO A 117 -10.06 -3.39 13.79
N GLU A 118 -10.82 -2.89 12.82
CA GLU A 118 -10.48 -1.68 12.07
C GLU A 118 -10.50 -0.42 12.94
N GLU A 119 -11.37 -0.34 13.96
CA GLU A 119 -11.35 0.74 14.96
C GLU A 119 -10.09 0.72 15.79
N ILE A 120 -9.63 -0.46 16.18
CA ILE A 120 -8.36 -0.64 16.91
C ILE A 120 -7.21 -0.14 16.04
N LEU A 121 -7.15 -0.59 14.78
CA LEU A 121 -6.11 -0.19 13.85
C LEU A 121 -6.16 1.32 13.55
N TYR A 122 -7.34 1.88 13.34
CA TYR A 122 -7.54 3.32 13.18
C TYR A 122 -7.06 4.08 14.43
N ASN A 123 -7.43 3.65 15.62
CA ASN A 123 -6.97 4.30 16.85
C ASN A 123 -5.44 4.24 16.99
N LEU A 124 -4.81 3.11 16.62
CA LEU A 124 -3.36 2.90 16.67
C LEU A 124 -2.57 3.85 15.75
N TYR A 125 -3.17 4.31 14.64
CA TYR A 125 -2.50 5.18 13.68
C TYR A 125 -2.98 6.63 13.71
N PHE A 126 -4.20 6.90 14.18
CA PHE A 126 -4.80 8.23 14.15
C PHE A 126 -4.98 8.89 15.52
N ARG A 127 -4.87 8.17 16.65
CA ARG A 127 -4.85 8.83 17.97
C ARG A 127 -3.42 9.21 18.35
N ARG A 128 -3.21 10.49 18.64
CA ARG A 128 -1.97 11.04 19.24
C ARG A 128 -1.81 10.69 20.73
N ALA A 129 -2.28 9.53 21.18
CA ALA A 129 -2.29 9.23 22.61
C ALA A 129 -0.87 8.92 23.11
N ALA A 130 -0.45 9.60 24.19
CA ALA A 130 0.80 9.32 24.89
C ALA A 130 0.84 7.93 25.59
N ARG A 131 -0.23 7.13 25.49
CA ARG A 131 -0.31 5.78 26.05
C ARG A 131 -0.57 4.74 24.95
N PRO A 132 0.27 3.68 24.88
CA PRO A 132 0.02 2.48 24.08
C PRO A 132 -1.41 1.97 24.22
N LEU A 133 -2.08 1.70 23.10
CA LEU A 133 -3.34 0.94 23.12
C LEU A 133 -3.09 -0.49 23.64
N SER A 134 -1.95 -1.07 23.23
CA SER A 134 -1.41 -2.32 23.74
C SER A 134 0.09 -2.36 23.45
N LYS A 135 0.89 -2.76 24.45
CA LYS A 135 2.34 -2.95 24.27
C LYS A 135 2.65 -3.97 23.17
N VAL A 136 1.81 -5.00 23.02
CA VAL A 136 1.96 -6.02 21.97
C VAL A 136 1.74 -5.42 20.59
N LEU A 137 0.71 -4.57 20.44
CA LEU A 137 0.42 -3.92 19.16
C LEU A 137 1.53 -2.95 18.75
N ASP A 138 2.10 -2.20 19.69
CA ASP A 138 3.21 -1.30 19.38
C ASP A 138 4.46 -2.07 18.94
N ILE A 139 4.78 -3.18 19.63
CA ILE A 139 5.89 -4.05 19.22
C ILE A 139 5.64 -4.62 17.82
N LEU A 140 4.46 -5.17 17.56
CA LEU A 140 4.12 -5.76 16.27
C LEU A 140 4.15 -4.73 15.14
N LYS A 141 3.58 -3.54 15.38
CA LYS A 141 3.66 -2.40 14.46
C LYS A 141 5.12 -2.05 14.13
N ASN A 142 5.99 -1.95 15.14
CA ASN A 142 7.39 -1.63 14.92
C ASN A 142 8.12 -2.73 14.13
N VAL A 143 7.88 -4.01 14.46
CA VAL A 143 8.48 -5.14 13.72
C VAL A 143 8.06 -5.13 12.26
N LEU A 144 6.77 -4.88 11.97
CA LEU A 144 6.26 -4.83 10.60
C LEU A 144 6.80 -3.61 9.83
N ASN A 145 6.90 -2.45 10.49
CA ASN A 145 7.53 -1.25 9.92
C ASN A 145 9.00 -1.51 9.54
N ASP A 146 9.76 -2.12 10.46
CA ASP A 146 11.16 -2.46 10.25
C ASP A 146 11.34 -3.48 9.12
N TRP A 147 10.45 -4.48 9.06
CA TRP A 147 10.44 -5.48 8.01
C TRP A 147 10.23 -4.83 6.64
N GLU A 148 9.19 -4.02 6.50
CA GLU A 148 8.85 -3.31 5.27
C GLU A 148 10.00 -2.39 4.85
N SER A 149 10.47 -1.53 5.75
CA SER A 149 11.55 -0.56 5.47
C SER A 149 12.85 -1.24 5.04
N LYS A 150 13.26 -2.32 5.72
CA LYS A 150 14.46 -3.09 5.34
C LYS A 150 14.32 -3.74 3.97
N LEU A 151 13.14 -4.26 3.63
CA LEU A 151 12.91 -4.91 2.36
C LEU A 151 12.88 -3.89 1.21
N MET A 152 12.11 -2.81 1.36
CA MET A 152 12.06 -1.70 0.41
C MET A 152 13.45 -1.09 0.21
N GLY A 153 14.17 -0.83 1.30
CA GLY A 153 15.52 -0.28 1.26
C GLY A 153 16.52 -1.17 0.52
N LYS A 154 16.40 -2.51 0.62
CA LYS A 154 17.24 -3.44 -0.15
C LYS A 154 16.91 -3.42 -1.65
N ILE A 155 15.63 -3.37 -2.00
CA ILE A 155 15.18 -3.35 -3.39
C ILE A 155 15.62 -2.06 -4.08
N LEU A 156 15.47 -0.93 -3.39
CA LEU A 156 15.79 0.39 -3.93
C LEU A 156 17.30 0.73 -3.92
N LYS A 157 18.13 -0.05 -3.21
CA LYS A 157 19.50 0.35 -2.82
C LYS A 157 20.44 0.76 -3.96
N ASN A 158 20.18 0.37 -5.20
CA ASN A 158 21.05 0.69 -6.34
C ASN A 158 20.26 1.04 -7.62
N LEU A 159 19.00 1.43 -7.49
CA LEU A 159 18.17 1.76 -8.62
C LEU A 159 18.13 3.28 -8.79
N ASN A 160 18.50 3.77 -9.98
CA ASN A 160 18.35 5.18 -10.33
C ASN A 160 16.91 5.41 -10.79
N LEU A 161 16.00 5.59 -9.83
CA LEU A 161 14.57 5.70 -10.07
C LEU A 161 14.02 7.01 -9.54
N SER A 162 12.98 7.52 -10.19
CA SER A 162 12.31 8.73 -9.75
C SER A 162 11.44 8.44 -8.53
N TYR A 163 11.82 8.97 -7.37
CA TYR A 163 11.00 8.89 -6.15
C TYR A 163 9.59 9.46 -6.38
N VAL A 164 9.47 10.51 -7.19
CA VAL A 164 8.19 11.14 -7.53
C VAL A 164 7.30 10.17 -8.32
N LEU A 165 7.84 9.50 -9.35
CA LEU A 165 7.08 8.50 -10.11
C LEU A 165 6.69 7.30 -9.24
N ILE A 166 7.60 6.77 -8.43
CA ILE A 166 7.30 5.65 -7.51
C ILE A 166 6.15 6.05 -6.59
N THR A 167 6.23 7.24 -5.97
CA THR A 167 5.21 7.70 -5.03
C THR A 167 3.88 7.95 -5.74
N TYR A 168 3.90 8.53 -6.94
CA TYR A 168 2.71 8.74 -7.76
C TYR A 168 1.99 7.43 -8.09
N PHE A 169 2.71 6.44 -8.65
CA PHE A 169 2.13 5.14 -8.98
C PHE A 169 1.71 4.34 -7.74
N TYR A 170 2.38 4.55 -6.60
CA TYR A 170 1.98 3.94 -5.33
C TYR A 170 0.63 4.51 -4.88
N ILE A 171 0.45 5.83 -4.95
CA ILE A 171 -0.82 6.50 -4.65
C ILE A 171 -1.90 6.02 -5.61
N GLU A 172 -1.63 5.96 -6.91
CA GLU A 172 -2.56 5.43 -7.92
C GLU A 172 -3.05 4.04 -7.53
N ARG A 173 -2.12 3.12 -7.20
CA ARG A 173 -2.47 1.76 -6.79
C ARG A 173 -3.25 1.71 -5.47
N ALA A 174 -2.88 2.52 -4.49
CA ALA A 174 -3.58 2.57 -3.21
C ALA A 174 -5.01 3.12 -3.35
N LEU A 175 -5.23 4.11 -4.21
CA LEU A 175 -6.57 4.64 -4.53
C LEU A 175 -7.41 3.63 -5.31
N TYR A 176 -6.79 2.89 -6.23
CA TYR A 176 -7.42 1.78 -6.92
C TYR A 176 -7.93 0.72 -5.92
N GLU A 177 -7.07 0.29 -5.00
CA GLU A 177 -7.43 -0.67 -3.96
C GLU A 177 -8.54 -0.11 -3.06
N LEU A 178 -8.46 1.16 -2.66
CA LEU A 178 -9.52 1.80 -1.88
C LEU A 178 -10.88 1.69 -2.57
N LYS A 179 -10.95 2.01 -3.86
CA LYS A 179 -12.18 1.87 -4.65
C LYS A 179 -12.67 0.43 -4.69
N TYR A 180 -11.75 -0.54 -4.87
CA TYR A 180 -12.09 -1.95 -4.91
C TYR A 180 -12.62 -2.46 -3.55
N GLU A 181 -11.91 -2.17 -2.46
CA GLU A 181 -12.28 -2.64 -1.11
C GLU A 181 -13.62 -2.01 -0.66
N ILE A 182 -13.91 -0.75 -1.04
CA ILE A 182 -15.23 -0.13 -0.83
C ILE A 182 -16.36 -0.96 -1.45
N LEU A 183 -16.14 -1.50 -2.66
CA LEU A 183 -17.18 -2.20 -3.40
C LEU A 183 -17.33 -3.67 -2.97
N PHE A 184 -16.23 -4.34 -2.61
CA PHE A 184 -16.21 -5.79 -2.48
C PHE A 184 -15.83 -6.31 -1.08
N ARG A 185 -15.06 -5.54 -0.29
CA ARG A 185 -14.60 -5.98 1.05
C ARG A 185 -14.52 -4.77 2.00
N PRO A 186 -15.67 -4.25 2.47
CA PRO A 186 -15.70 -3.03 3.28
C PRO A 186 -14.81 -3.09 4.52
N ASN A 187 -14.63 -4.28 5.09
CA ASN A 187 -13.78 -4.50 6.25
C ASN A 187 -12.27 -4.31 6.00
N LYS A 188 -11.87 -4.15 4.73
CA LYS A 188 -10.48 -3.95 4.33
C LYS A 188 -10.18 -2.51 3.94
N ILE A 189 -11.17 -1.62 3.95
CA ILE A 189 -11.02 -0.21 3.55
C ILE A 189 -9.90 0.49 4.34
N ILE A 190 -9.69 0.13 5.60
CA ILE A 190 -8.65 0.74 6.44
C ILE A 190 -7.23 0.48 5.92
N VAL A 191 -6.99 -0.62 5.19
CA VAL A 191 -5.66 -1.01 4.70
C VAL A 191 -5.11 -0.02 3.66
N PRO A 192 -5.82 0.28 2.54
CA PRO A 192 -5.36 1.31 1.59
C PRO A 192 -5.34 2.72 2.20
N ILE A 193 -6.26 3.05 3.12
CA ILE A 193 -6.24 4.35 3.82
C ILE A 193 -4.96 4.54 4.62
N LEU A 194 -4.51 3.51 5.35
CA LEU A 194 -3.27 3.59 6.11
C LEU A 194 -2.03 3.62 5.21
N GLY A 195 -2.05 2.93 4.07
CA GLY A 195 -1.02 3.07 3.05
C GLY A 195 -0.90 4.51 2.55
N LEU A 196 -2.02 5.15 2.19
CA LEU A 196 -2.05 6.57 1.79
C LEU A 196 -1.59 7.49 2.94
N LYS A 197 -2.02 7.23 4.17
CA LYS A 197 -1.59 7.99 5.34
C LYS A 197 -0.07 7.97 5.52
N GLU A 198 0.58 6.83 5.30
CA GLU A 198 2.04 6.76 5.38
C GLU A 198 2.75 7.57 4.30
N ILE A 199 2.13 7.74 3.13
CA ILE A 199 2.64 8.65 2.10
C ILE A 199 2.50 10.10 2.56
N VAL A 200 1.37 10.47 3.15
CA VAL A 200 1.17 11.82 3.73
C VAL A 200 2.18 12.12 4.83
N GLU A 201 2.51 11.15 5.70
CA GLU A 201 3.51 11.36 6.76
C GLU A 201 4.95 11.50 6.25
N LYS A 202 5.22 11.10 5.01
CA LYS A 202 6.56 11.13 4.40
C LYS A 202 6.81 12.35 3.49
N ASN A 203 5.79 13.16 3.20
CA ASN A 203 5.84 14.28 2.23
C ASN A 203 5.21 15.59 2.77
#